data_AF-A0A550H7V2-F1
#
_entry.id   AF-A0A550H7V2-F1
#
_cell.length_a   1.000
_cell.length_b   1.000
_cell.length_c   1.000
_cell.angle_alpha   90.00
_cell.angle_beta   90.00
_cell.angle_gamma   90.00
#
_symmetry.space_group_name_H-M   'P 1'
#
loop_
_entity.id
_entity.type
_entity.pdbx_description
1 polymer ?
#
loop_
_entity_poly.entity_id
_entity_poly.type
_entity_poly.pdbx_seq_one_letter_code
_entity_poly.pdbx_strand_id
1 'polypeptide(L)'
;MKQELLTVDVPNKNGRVYPRAIVEREVARIKRDFIAENRWIIAREQMETSTFDLRKAVAVGKDLFFEGDKLFVDVEILHQLPFASEIEEGLKNGTLSVRTSGMGTLHEQKDGTYLVGEDWELIHCFVTPNPA
;
A
#
# COMPACT_ATOMS: atom_id res chain seq x y z
N MET A 1 2.63 13.66 1.02
CA MET A 1 3.15 13.50 -0.35
C MET A 1 2.45 12.32 -1.01
N LYS A 2 2.10 12.44 -2.29
CA LYS A 2 1.34 11.40 -3.01
C LYS A 2 2.25 10.25 -3.45
N GLN A 3 1.82 9.00 -3.24
CA GLN A 3 2.50 7.78 -3.70
C GLN A 3 1.49 6.79 -4.31
N GLU A 4 1.81 6.20 -5.46
CA GLU A 4 0.97 5.20 -6.13
C GLU A 4 1.11 3.84 -5.42
N LEU A 5 -0.01 3.18 -5.13
CA LEU A 5 -0.05 1.88 -4.46
C LEU A 5 -0.30 0.72 -5.42
N LEU A 6 -1.34 0.84 -6.26
CA LEU A 6 -1.74 -0.17 -7.23
C LEU A 6 -2.61 0.44 -8.33
N THR A 7 -2.68 -0.22 -9.48
CA THR A 7 -3.66 0.05 -10.54
C THR A 7 -4.69 -1.09 -10.55
N VAL A 8 -5.99 -0.75 -10.54
CA VAL A 8 -7.08 -1.74 -10.50
C VAL A 8 -7.39 -2.29 -11.89
N ASP A 9 -8.05 -3.43 -11.94
CA ASP A 9 -8.59 -4.08 -13.15
C ASP A 9 -7.54 -4.41 -14.24
N VAL A 10 -6.25 -4.26 -13.94
CA VAL A 10 -5.13 -4.62 -14.82
C VAL A 10 -4.14 -5.56 -14.12
N PRO A 11 -3.46 -6.46 -14.86
CA PRO A 11 -2.44 -7.33 -14.27
C PRO A 11 -1.24 -6.52 -13.79
N ASN A 12 -0.80 -6.76 -12.55
CA ASN A 12 0.46 -6.22 -12.04
C ASN A 12 1.68 -7.06 -12.48
N LYS A 13 2.88 -6.71 -12.00
CA LYS A 13 4.14 -7.44 -12.32
C LYS A 13 4.09 -8.95 -11.99
N ASN A 14 3.22 -9.36 -11.07
CA ASN A 14 3.02 -10.75 -10.67
C ASN A 14 1.81 -11.41 -11.38
N GLY A 15 1.24 -10.77 -12.41
CA GLY A 15 0.05 -11.24 -13.11
C GLY A 15 -1.24 -11.14 -12.31
N ARG A 16 -1.25 -10.45 -11.16
CA ARG A 16 -2.44 -10.34 -10.30
C ARG A 16 -3.30 -9.15 -10.73
N VAL A 17 -4.59 -9.40 -10.91
CA VAL A 17 -5.62 -8.39 -11.23
C VAL A 17 -6.43 -8.12 -9.96
N TYR A 18 -6.52 -6.85 -9.57
CA TYR A 18 -7.26 -6.40 -8.40
C TYR A 18 -8.56 -5.73 -8.84
N PRO A 19 -9.73 -6.38 -8.67
CA PRO A 19 -11.01 -5.78 -9.02
C PRO A 19 -11.25 -4.47 -8.26
N ARG A 20 -11.65 -3.41 -8.98
CA ARG A 20 -11.91 -2.09 -8.39
C ARG A 20 -12.82 -2.15 -7.16
N ALA A 21 -13.93 -2.88 -7.23
CA ALA A 21 -14.90 -2.96 -6.14
C ALA A 21 -14.30 -3.53 -4.83
N ILE A 22 -13.38 -4.50 -4.95
CA ILE A 22 -12.69 -5.09 -3.79
C ILE A 22 -11.76 -4.04 -3.18
N VAL A 23 -10.99 -3.34 -4.02
CA VAL A 23 -10.07 -2.30 -3.54
C VAL A 23 -10.83 -1.12 -2.92
N GLU A 24 -11.94 -0.68 -3.51
CA GLU A 24 -12.79 0.39 -2.96
C GLU A 24 -13.36 0.02 -1.59
N ARG A 25 -13.78 -1.24 -1.38
CA ARG A 25 -14.20 -1.74 -0.07
C ARG A 25 -13.08 -1.61 0.96
N GLU A 26 -11.87 -2.05 0.61
CA GLU A 26 -10.72 -1.99 1.53
C GLU A 26 -10.30 -0.54 1.82
N VAL A 27 -10.34 0.34 0.81
CA VAL A 27 -10.09 1.77 0.99
C VAL A 27 -11.10 2.38 1.95
N ALA A 28 -12.40 2.08 1.80
CA ALA A 28 -13.43 2.58 2.70
C ALA A 28 -13.24 2.07 4.14
N ARG A 29 -12.89 0.79 4.32
CA ARG A 29 -12.54 0.19 5.62
C ARG A 29 -11.37 0.93 6.24
N ILE A 30 -10.28 1.11 5.49
CA ILE A 30 -9.05 1.75 6.00
C ILE A 30 -9.30 3.21 6.37
N LYS A 31 -10.05 3.95 5.55
CA LYS A 31 -10.42 5.33 5.85
C LYS A 31 -11.15 5.45 7.18
N ARG A 32 -12.17 4.61 7.37
CA ARG A 32 -13.02 4.61 8.56
C ARG A 32 -12.27 4.16 9.81
N ASP A 33 -11.54 3.04 9.72
CA ASP A 33 -11.05 2.33 10.92
C ASP A 33 -9.61 2.72 11.31
N PHE A 34 -8.85 3.35 10.41
CA PHE A 34 -7.43 3.66 10.64
C PHE A 34 -7.08 5.12 10.32
N ILE A 35 -7.41 5.63 9.13
CA ILE A 35 -7.02 7.00 8.73
C ILE A 35 -7.73 8.05 9.58
N ALA A 36 -9.04 7.87 9.86
CA ALA A 36 -9.81 8.77 10.72
C ALA A 36 -9.19 8.95 12.12
N GLU A 37 -8.47 7.93 12.59
CA GLU A 37 -7.80 7.92 13.89
C GLU A 37 -6.29 8.18 13.79
N ASN A 38 -5.76 8.55 12.61
CA ASN A 38 -4.33 8.68 12.32
C ASN A 38 -3.49 7.41 12.65
N ARG A 39 -4.10 6.22 12.51
CA ARG A 39 -3.48 4.92 12.80
C ARG A 39 -3.08 4.12 11.56
N TRP A 40 -3.21 4.67 10.35
CA TRP A 40 -2.73 4.02 9.14
C TRP A 40 -1.22 4.25 8.96
N ILE A 41 -0.41 3.32 9.49
CA ILE A 41 1.05 3.46 9.53
C ILE A 41 1.67 2.81 8.29
N ILE A 42 2.68 3.47 7.73
CA ILE A 42 3.58 2.93 6.71
C ILE A 42 4.86 2.46 7.40
N ALA A 43 5.21 1.19 7.21
CA ALA A 43 6.38 0.57 7.80
C ALA A 43 7.64 0.74 6.93
N ARG A 44 8.80 0.57 7.55
CA ARG A 44 10.10 0.54 6.85
C ARG A 44 10.27 -0.66 5.93
N GLU A 45 9.60 -1.77 6.24
CA GLU A 45 9.71 -3.06 5.54
C GLU A 45 8.42 -3.87 5.73
N GLN A 46 8.29 -4.97 4.98
CA GLN A 46 7.16 -5.87 5.12
C GLN A 46 7.10 -6.46 6.54
N MET A 47 5.91 -6.46 7.13
CA MET A 47 5.70 -7.14 8.42
C MET A 47 5.58 -8.65 8.23
N GLU A 48 6.24 -9.39 9.12
CA GLU A 48 6.17 -10.86 9.19
C GLU A 48 5.06 -11.36 10.11
N THR A 49 4.51 -10.49 10.97
CA THR A 49 3.48 -10.82 11.97
C THR A 49 2.29 -9.86 11.86
N SER A 50 1.16 -10.25 12.46
CA SER A 50 -0.06 -9.43 12.51
C SER A 50 0.01 -8.27 13.51
N THR A 51 1.01 -8.26 14.40
CA THR A 51 1.21 -7.20 15.39
C THR A 51 2.21 -6.16 14.87
N PHE A 52 1.79 -4.90 14.81
CA PHE A 52 2.64 -3.80 14.33
C PHE A 52 3.72 -3.43 15.37
N ASP A 53 4.99 -3.47 14.96
CA ASP A 53 6.10 -2.93 15.75
C ASP A 53 6.26 -1.42 15.48
N LEU A 54 5.90 -0.58 16.46
CA LEU A 54 5.98 0.88 16.35
C LEU A 54 7.38 1.39 15.96
N ARG A 55 8.45 0.64 16.26
CA ARG A 55 9.82 1.01 15.89
C ARG A 55 10.07 0.96 14.38
N LYS A 56 9.20 0.28 13.64
CA LYS A 56 9.27 0.17 12.17
C LYS A 56 8.42 1.24 11.47
N ALA A 57 7.68 2.08 12.19
CA ALA A 57 6.91 3.17 11.59
C ALA A 57 7.87 4.19 10.94
N VAL A 58 7.57 4.59 9.70
CA VAL A 58 8.34 5.64 8.99
C VAL A 58 7.46 6.80 8.55
N ALA A 59 6.18 6.55 8.33
CA ALA A 59 5.21 7.53 7.89
C ALA A 59 3.80 7.15 8.32
N VAL A 60 2.87 8.11 8.23
CA VAL A 60 1.44 7.90 8.40
C VAL A 60 0.74 8.22 7.08
N GLY A 61 -0.17 7.36 6.63
CA GLY A 61 -1.03 7.66 5.51
C GLY A 61 -2.21 8.52 5.95
N LYS A 62 -2.36 9.70 5.35
CA LYS A 62 -3.38 10.70 5.67
C LYS A 62 -4.64 10.56 4.84
N ASP A 63 -4.53 9.97 3.66
CA ASP A 63 -5.68 9.59 2.86
C ASP A 63 -5.33 8.49 1.86
N LEU A 64 -6.37 7.82 1.34
CA LEU A 64 -6.32 6.90 0.21
C LEU A 64 -7.30 7.37 -0.85
N PHE A 65 -6.90 7.55 -2.09
CA PHE A 65 -7.82 8.05 -3.10
C PHE A 65 -7.47 7.56 -4.50
N PHE A 66 -8.48 7.50 -5.35
CA PHE A 66 -8.32 7.10 -6.74
C PHE A 66 -8.10 8.34 -7.62
N GLU A 67 -7.17 8.23 -8.56
CA GLU A 67 -7.10 9.09 -9.74
C GLU A 67 -7.19 8.18 -10.98
N GLY A 68 -8.36 8.14 -11.62
CA GLY A 68 -8.65 7.15 -12.65
C GLY A 68 -8.68 5.73 -12.07
N ASP A 69 -7.86 4.83 -12.63
CA ASP A 69 -7.71 3.43 -12.18
C ASP A 69 -6.58 3.23 -11.17
N LYS A 70 -5.91 4.30 -10.76
CA LYS A 70 -4.77 4.24 -9.85
C LYS A 70 -5.18 4.61 -8.44
N LEU A 71 -4.85 3.75 -7.48
CA LEU A 71 -4.97 4.05 -6.06
C LEU A 71 -3.70 4.73 -5.57
N PHE A 72 -3.88 5.85 -4.89
CA PHE A 72 -2.82 6.62 -4.24
C PHE A 72 -3.00 6.66 -2.74
N VAL A 73 -1.89 6.86 -2.03
CA VAL A 73 -1.84 7.24 -0.62
C VAL A 73 -1.20 8.62 -0.48
N ASP A 74 -1.77 9.45 0.39
CA ASP A 74 -1.08 10.65 0.86
C ASP A 74 -0.25 10.32 2.10
N VAL A 75 1.06 10.54 2.02
CA VAL A 75 2.06 10.10 3.00
C VAL A 75 2.61 11.30 3.77
N GLU A 76 2.51 11.27 5.10
CA GLU A 76 3.21 12.18 6.00
C GLU A 76 4.38 11.47 6.68
N ILE A 77 5.61 11.90 6.39
CA ILE A 77 6.84 11.33 6.96
C ILE A 77 6.98 11.71 8.43
N LEU A 78 7.43 10.78 9.26
CA LEU A 78 7.76 11.03 10.66
C LEU A 78 9.16 11.65 10.76
N HIS A 79 9.27 12.96 10.61
CA HIS A 79 10.55 13.69 10.53
C HIS A 79 11.46 13.58 11.77
N GLN A 80 10.92 13.14 12.91
CA GLN A 80 11.68 12.89 14.13
C GLN A 80 12.56 11.63 14.06
N LEU A 81 12.42 10.81 13.01
CA LEU A 81 13.24 9.63 12.79
C LEU A 81 14.58 10.00 12.14
N PRO A 82 15.71 9.41 12.56
CA PRO A 82 17.04 9.74 12.03
C PRO A 82 17.19 9.58 10.50
N PHE A 83 16.40 8.69 9.89
CA PHE A 83 16.45 8.32 8.47
C PHE A 83 15.27 8.91 7.66
N ALA A 84 14.54 9.87 8.23
CA ALA A 84 13.33 10.42 7.60
C ALA A 84 13.64 11.14 6.27
N SER A 85 14.74 11.89 6.23
CA SER A 85 15.15 12.66 5.04
C SER A 85 15.47 11.76 3.86
N GLU A 86 16.19 10.66 4.09
CA GLU A 86 16.57 9.68 3.08
C GLU A 86 15.34 8.95 2.52
N ILE A 87 14.37 8.62 3.38
CA ILE A 87 13.11 8.01 2.94
C ILE A 87 12.31 9.01 2.11
N GLU A 88 12.17 10.24 2.59
CA GLU A 88 11.43 11.29 1.88
C GLU A 88 12.05 11.57 0.50
N GLU A 89 13.36 11.77 0.43
CA GLU A 89 14.07 12.00 -0.84
C GLU A 89 13.95 10.79 -1.76
N GLY A 90 14.08 9.57 -1.21
CA GLY A 90 13.94 8.33 -1.97
C GLY A 90 12.55 8.14 -2.57
N LEU A 91 11.49 8.51 -1.85
CA LEU A 91 10.11 8.47 -2.37
C LEU A 91 9.85 9.59 -3.40
N LYS A 92 10.49 10.75 -3.26
CA LYS A 92 10.38 11.87 -4.21
C LYS A 92 11.09 11.57 -5.53
N ASN A 93 12.28 10.97 -5.47
CA ASN A 93 13.09 10.67 -6.65
C ASN A 93 12.77 9.30 -7.28
N GLY A 94 11.90 8.50 -6.64
CA GLY A 94 11.43 7.21 -7.14
C GLY A 94 12.40 6.04 -6.92
N THR A 95 13.50 6.24 -6.19
CA THR A 95 14.40 5.15 -5.76
C THR A 95 13.76 4.27 -4.68
N LEU A 96 12.85 4.83 -3.89
CA LEU A 96 11.97 4.10 -2.99
C LEU A 96 10.53 4.20 -3.50
N SER A 97 9.73 3.19 -3.14
CA SER A 97 8.30 3.17 -3.42
C SER A 97 7.53 2.64 -2.21
N VAL A 98 6.28 3.09 -2.05
CA VAL A 98 5.36 2.50 -1.08
C VAL A 98 4.67 1.29 -1.71
N ARG A 99 4.64 0.17 -1.00
CA ARG A 99 3.99 -1.07 -1.44
C ARG A 99 2.95 -1.52 -0.45
N THR A 100 1.94 -2.18 -0.97
CA THR A 100 0.87 -2.81 -0.19
C THR A 100 1.20 -4.27 0.10
N SER A 101 0.91 -4.71 1.31
CA SER A 101 0.78 -6.13 1.64
C SER A 101 -0.69 -6.44 1.92
N GLY A 102 -1.21 -7.46 1.25
CA GLY A 102 -2.58 -7.91 1.43
C GLY A 102 -2.66 -9.43 1.43
N MET A 103 -3.75 -9.95 1.98
CA MET A 103 -4.00 -11.39 2.13
C MET A 103 -5.37 -11.72 1.58
N GLY A 104 -5.49 -12.81 0.81
CA GLY A 104 -6.73 -13.27 0.22
C GLY A 104 -6.48 -14.37 -0.79
N THR A 105 -7.55 -14.97 -1.32
CA THR A 105 -7.48 -15.99 -2.35
C THR A 105 -7.08 -15.41 -3.71
N LEU A 106 -6.48 -16.26 -4.56
CA LEU A 106 -6.18 -15.97 -5.95
C LEU A 106 -6.84 -17.03 -6.83
N HIS A 107 -7.53 -16.58 -7.87
CA HIS A 107 -8.18 -17.43 -8.86
C HIS A 107 -7.42 -17.35 -10.19
N GLU A 108 -6.75 -18.44 -10.56
CA GLU A 108 -6.08 -18.55 -11.85
C GLU A 108 -7.09 -18.43 -13.01
N GLN A 109 -6.76 -17.60 -13.97
CA GLN A 109 -7.55 -17.32 -15.16
C GLN A 109 -6.97 -18.10 -16.36
N LYS A 110 -7.80 -18.27 -17.41
CA LYS A 110 -7.39 -19.00 -18.63
C LYS A 110 -6.22 -18.34 -19.37
N ASP A 111 -6.02 -17.04 -19.19
CA ASP A 111 -4.95 -16.26 -19.81
C ASP A 111 -3.64 -16.25 -18.99
N GLY A 112 -3.58 -17.02 -17.90
CA GLY A 112 -2.42 -17.10 -17.00
C GLY A 112 -2.34 -15.96 -15.97
N THR A 113 -3.33 -15.06 -15.94
CA THR A 113 -3.43 -14.05 -14.87
C THR A 113 -4.10 -14.64 -13.62
N TYR A 114 -3.96 -13.95 -12.50
CA TYR A 114 -4.60 -14.32 -11.23
C TYR A 114 -5.56 -13.23 -10.80
N LEU A 115 -6.85 -13.56 -10.72
CA LEU A 115 -7.86 -12.66 -10.19
C LEU A 115 -7.85 -12.72 -8.66
N VAL A 116 -7.75 -11.56 -8.01
CA VAL A 116 -7.83 -11.46 -6.55
C VAL A 116 -9.25 -11.72 -6.09
N GLY A 117 -9.41 -12.63 -5.12
CA GLY A 117 -10.70 -13.04 -4.57
C GLY A 117 -11.33 -12.00 -3.65
N GLU A 118 -12.63 -12.14 -3.42
CA GLU A 118 -13.43 -11.22 -2.60
C GLU A 118 -13.00 -11.20 -1.12
N ASP A 119 -12.33 -12.23 -0.64
CA ASP A 119 -11.80 -12.31 0.74
C ASP A 119 -10.52 -11.48 0.93
N TRP A 120 -10.07 -10.74 -0.09
CA TRP A 120 -8.84 -9.97 -0.01
C TRP A 120 -8.92 -8.78 0.94
N GLU A 121 -7.96 -8.69 1.85
CA GLU A 121 -7.78 -7.58 2.77
C GLU A 121 -6.44 -6.88 2.55
N LEU A 122 -6.48 -5.54 2.51
CA LEU A 122 -5.27 -4.72 2.57
C LEU A 122 -4.80 -4.63 4.03
N ILE A 123 -3.65 -5.24 4.32
CA ILE A 123 -3.14 -5.38 5.70
C ILE A 123 -2.29 -4.19 6.10
N HIS A 124 -1.28 -3.82 5.30
CA HIS A 124 -0.40 -2.70 5.61
C HIS A 124 0.32 -2.16 4.38
N CYS A 125 0.95 -0.99 4.55
CA CYS A 125 1.87 -0.42 3.59
C CYS A 125 3.29 -0.38 4.14
N PHE A 126 4.28 -0.52 3.27
CA PHE A 126 5.69 -0.43 3.64
C PHE A 126 6.54 0.16 2.51
N VAL A 127 7.70 0.71 2.86
CA VAL A 127 8.66 1.26 1.90
C VAL A 127 9.59 0.15 1.38
N THR A 128 9.90 0.17 0.09
CA THR A 128 10.87 -0.74 -0.51
C THR A 128 11.69 -0.01 -1.58
N PRO A 129 12.95 -0.42 -1.84
CA PRO A 129 13.66 -0.01 -3.03
C PRO A 129 12.84 -0.34 -4.28
N ASN A 130 12.64 0.63 -5.16
CA ASN A 130 12.01 0.38 -6.44
C ASN A 130 13.00 -0.45 -7.27
N PRO A 131 12.69 -1.69 -7.67
CA PRO A 131 13.57 -2.44 -8.54
C PRO A 131 13.72 -1.67 -9.85
N ALA A 132 14.97 -1.31 -10.16
CA ALA A 132 15.36 -0.69 -11.43
C ALA A 132 14.82 -1.47 -12.64
#